data_AF-A0A256HIN4-F1
#
_entry.id   AF-A0A256HIN4-F1
#
_cell.length_a   1.000
_cell.length_b   1.000
_cell.length_c   1.000
_cell.angle_alpha   90.00
_cell.angle_beta   90.00
_cell.angle_gamma   90.00
#
_symmetry.space_group_name_H-M   'P 1'
#
loop_
_entity.id
_entity.type
_entity.pdbx_description
1 polymer ?
#
loop_
_entity_poly.entity_id
_entity_poly.type
_entity_poly.pdbx_seq_one_letter_code
_entity_poly.pdbx_strand_id
1 'polypeptide(L)'
;MKTPLSTLTAEHAKLLSEIGTELSESSDAIESLSRGAAEANASSSDTASLAETARGSAREANADVDEAKVAAAAAEEKLETLRETVTEIDDIVGMLNEIADQTNMLALNASIEAARVGEAGSGFAVVADEVKDLAEQAQERATEIEATVEEVRSTADETIDQIETVDTRTDTAAASITDAVDDLDGIADSAVRTSENVDQVTETTQAYADNLDDIARDVIDAISQANELNDRTDEATGR
;
A
#
# COMPACT_ATOMS: atom_id res chain seq x y z
N MET A 1 -50.25 19.71 -65.42
CA MET A 1 -48.91 19.10 -65.36
C MET A 1 -48.06 20.03 -64.52
N LYS A 2 -47.40 19.56 -63.45
CA LYS A 2 -46.38 20.36 -62.77
C LYS A 2 -45.28 20.66 -63.78
N THR A 3 -44.80 21.90 -63.84
CA THR A 3 -43.64 22.25 -64.67
C THR A 3 -42.39 21.56 -64.09
N PRO A 4 -41.35 21.32 -64.92
CA PRO A 4 -40.08 20.78 -64.43
C PRO A 4 -39.50 21.60 -63.26
N LEU A 5 -39.75 22.92 -63.27
CA LEU A 5 -39.28 23.85 -62.25
C LEU A 5 -40.01 23.68 -60.91
N SER A 6 -41.33 23.45 -60.90
CA SER A 6 -42.08 23.23 -59.64
C SER A 6 -41.89 21.84 -59.03
N THR A 7 -41.42 20.88 -59.83
CA THR A 7 -40.95 19.59 -59.31
C THR A 7 -39.58 19.74 -58.64
N LEU A 8 -38.68 20.50 -59.26
CA LEU A 8 -37.34 20.76 -58.74
C LEU A 8 -37.36 21.55 -57.43
N THR A 9 -38.21 22.58 -57.30
CA THR A 9 -38.36 23.35 -56.04
C THR A 9 -38.88 22.49 -54.89
N ALA A 10 -39.83 21.59 -55.16
CA ALA A 10 -40.36 20.66 -54.16
C ALA A 10 -39.32 19.63 -53.71
N GLU A 11 -38.46 19.16 -54.62
CA GLU A 11 -37.35 18.27 -54.30
C GLU A 11 -36.27 18.98 -53.47
N HIS A 12 -35.99 20.25 -53.80
CA HIS A 12 -35.08 21.10 -53.03
C HIS A 12 -35.58 21.37 -51.60
N ALA A 13 -36.87 21.67 -51.43
CA ALA A 13 -37.48 21.88 -50.11
C ALA A 13 -37.42 20.61 -49.25
N LYS A 14 -37.59 19.43 -49.86
CA LYS A 14 -37.44 18.14 -49.19
C LYS A 14 -36.01 17.90 -48.73
N LEU A 15 -35.02 18.17 -49.58
CA LEU A 15 -33.60 18.06 -49.24
C LEU A 15 -33.24 18.99 -48.06
N LEU A 16 -33.71 20.24 -48.08
CA LEU A 16 -33.46 21.21 -47.00
C LEU A 16 -34.11 20.78 -45.68
N SER A 17 -35.27 20.14 -45.72
CA SER A 17 -35.90 19.55 -44.52
C SER A 17 -35.12 18.36 -43.96
N GLU A 18 -34.52 17.54 -44.82
CA GLU A 18 -33.64 16.44 -44.41
C GLU A 18 -32.37 16.99 -43.75
N ILE A 19 -31.73 18.00 -44.35
CA ILE A 19 -30.57 18.70 -43.78
C ILE A 19 -30.94 19.33 -42.41
N GLY A 20 -32.11 19.96 -42.29
CA GLY A 20 -32.60 20.51 -41.02
C GLY A 20 -32.75 19.46 -39.92
N THR A 21 -33.10 18.23 -40.27
CA THR A 21 -33.17 17.11 -39.32
C THR A 21 -31.78 16.67 -38.89
N GLU A 22 -30.85 16.51 -39.85
CA GLU A 22 -29.44 16.18 -39.56
C GLU A 22 -28.74 17.24 -38.70
N LEU A 23 -29.08 18.52 -38.88
CA LEU A 23 -28.62 19.64 -38.04
C LEU A 23 -29.10 19.51 -36.59
N SER A 24 -30.36 19.13 -36.39
CA SER A 24 -30.91 18.89 -35.05
C SER A 24 -30.19 17.71 -34.38
N GLU A 25 -30.01 16.60 -35.08
CA GLU A 25 -29.28 15.43 -34.57
C GLU A 25 -27.82 15.77 -34.25
N SER A 26 -27.18 16.59 -35.08
CA SER A 26 -25.80 17.07 -34.84
C SER A 26 -25.71 17.98 -33.61
N SER A 27 -26.73 18.82 -33.38
CA SER A 27 -26.81 19.68 -32.19
C SER A 27 -26.92 18.85 -30.91
N ASP A 28 -27.78 17.83 -30.91
CA ASP A 28 -27.91 16.89 -29.79
C ASP A 28 -26.57 16.16 -29.52
N ALA A 29 -25.85 15.77 -30.59
CA ALA A 29 -24.54 15.15 -30.47
C ALA A 29 -23.49 16.09 -29.87
N ILE A 30 -23.50 17.38 -30.20
CA ILE A 30 -22.62 18.41 -29.63
C ILE A 30 -22.90 18.63 -28.14
N GLU A 31 -24.17 18.70 -27.75
CA GLU A 31 -24.53 18.84 -26.34
C GLU A 31 -24.05 17.62 -25.52
N SER A 32 -24.24 16.42 -26.08
CA SER A 32 -23.75 15.18 -25.49
C SER A 32 -22.22 15.16 -25.36
N LEU A 33 -21.49 15.57 -26.40
CA LEU A 33 -20.03 15.69 -26.38
C LEU A 33 -19.55 16.69 -25.31
N SER A 34 -20.20 17.85 -25.22
CA SER A 34 -19.86 18.88 -24.23
C SER A 34 -20.04 18.37 -22.80
N ARG A 35 -21.13 17.62 -22.55
CA ARG A 35 -21.37 16.99 -21.25
C ARG A 35 -20.32 15.91 -20.95
N GLY A 36 -20.02 15.04 -21.92
CA GLY A 36 -19.01 14.00 -21.76
C GLY A 36 -17.60 14.56 -21.52
N ALA A 37 -17.26 15.67 -22.18
CA ALA A 37 -16.01 16.39 -21.94
C ALA A 37 -15.95 16.95 -20.51
N ALA A 38 -17.01 17.62 -20.05
CA ALA A 38 -17.06 18.14 -18.67
C ALA A 38 -16.91 17.03 -17.61
N GLU A 39 -17.59 15.89 -17.81
CA GLU A 39 -17.48 14.71 -16.94
C GLU A 39 -16.07 14.11 -16.96
N ALA A 40 -15.45 13.97 -18.14
CA ALA A 40 -14.09 13.47 -18.27
C ALA A 40 -13.05 14.39 -17.61
N ASN A 41 -13.25 15.71 -17.68
CA ASN A 41 -12.35 16.67 -17.04
C ASN A 41 -12.46 16.59 -15.51
N ALA A 42 -13.69 16.53 -14.98
CA ALA A 42 -13.93 16.32 -13.55
C ALA A 42 -13.28 15.01 -13.07
N SER A 43 -13.49 13.91 -13.80
CA SER A 43 -12.88 12.61 -13.47
C SER A 43 -11.34 12.64 -13.51
N SER A 44 -10.76 13.41 -14.43
CA SER A 44 -9.30 13.57 -14.52
C SER A 44 -8.76 14.36 -13.33
N SER A 45 -9.41 15.45 -12.95
CA SER A 45 -9.07 16.22 -11.76
C SER A 45 -9.15 15.38 -10.48
N ASP A 46 -10.21 14.59 -10.34
CA ASP A 46 -10.38 13.68 -9.19
C ASP A 46 -9.29 12.61 -9.15
N THR A 47 -8.93 12.04 -10.31
CA THR A 47 -7.85 11.05 -10.42
C THR A 47 -6.50 11.64 -10.01
N ALA A 48 -6.18 12.86 -10.44
CA ALA A 48 -4.96 13.55 -10.05
C ALA A 48 -4.92 13.77 -8.52
N SER A 49 -6.01 14.27 -7.92
CA SER A 49 -6.08 14.50 -6.47
C SER A 49 -5.97 13.20 -5.65
N LEU A 50 -6.59 12.12 -6.11
CA LEU A 50 -6.47 10.80 -5.48
C LEU A 50 -5.03 10.27 -5.56
N ALA A 51 -4.37 10.43 -6.70
CA ALA A 51 -2.96 10.04 -6.86
C ALA A 51 -2.05 10.83 -5.91
N GLU A 52 -2.25 12.14 -5.76
CA GLU A 52 -1.49 12.95 -4.81
C GLU A 52 -1.70 12.52 -3.36
N THR A 53 -2.94 12.22 -2.98
CA THR A 53 -3.29 11.74 -1.63
C THR A 53 -2.64 10.40 -1.36
N ALA A 54 -2.76 9.45 -2.30
CA ALA A 54 -2.16 8.13 -2.19
C ALA A 54 -0.63 8.20 -2.08
N ARG A 55 0.00 9.15 -2.80
CA ARG A 55 1.45 9.40 -2.71
C ARG A 55 1.85 9.92 -1.32
N GLY A 56 1.01 10.75 -0.71
CA GLY A 56 1.18 11.18 0.68
C GLY A 56 1.19 9.99 1.64
N SER A 57 0.18 9.11 1.54
CA SER A 57 0.10 7.89 2.34
C SER A 57 1.25 6.92 2.09
N ALA A 58 1.71 6.79 0.85
CA ALA A 58 2.87 5.95 0.52
C ALA A 58 4.17 6.46 1.18
N ARG A 59 4.37 7.78 1.21
CA ARG A 59 5.52 8.39 1.91
C ARG A 59 5.46 8.19 3.42
N GLU A 60 4.27 8.31 4.02
CA GLU A 60 4.07 8.01 5.43
C GLU A 60 4.37 6.54 5.74
N ALA A 61 3.89 5.62 4.91
CA ALA A 61 4.22 4.20 5.03
C ALA A 61 5.72 3.92 4.91
N ASN A 62 6.45 4.69 4.09
CA ASN A 62 7.90 4.58 3.99
C ASN A 62 8.60 5.00 5.29
N ALA A 63 8.13 6.08 5.93
CA ALA A 63 8.62 6.53 7.21
C ALA A 63 8.36 5.50 8.33
N ASP A 64 7.17 4.88 8.35
CA ASP A 64 6.86 3.79 9.28
C ASP A 64 7.79 2.58 9.11
N VAL A 65 8.16 2.27 7.86
CA VAL A 65 9.13 1.21 7.55
C VAL A 65 10.53 1.57 8.08
N ASP A 66 10.97 2.81 7.93
CA ASP A 66 12.25 3.27 8.49
C ASP A 66 12.26 3.21 10.02
N GLU A 67 11.16 3.61 10.68
CA GLU A 67 11.02 3.48 12.13
C GLU A 67 11.06 2.01 12.58
N ALA A 68 10.42 1.11 11.85
CA ALA A 68 10.45 -0.32 12.11
C ALA A 68 11.88 -0.89 12.02
N LYS A 69 12.67 -0.46 11.04
CA LYS A 69 14.08 -0.84 10.90
C LYS A 69 14.93 -0.38 12.09
N VAL A 70 14.74 0.86 12.53
CA VAL A 70 15.44 1.38 13.72
C VAL A 70 15.06 0.58 14.97
N ALA A 71 13.78 0.24 15.13
CA ALA A 71 13.31 -0.58 16.25
C ALA A 71 13.88 -2.00 16.22
N ALA A 72 13.98 -2.61 15.03
CA ALA A 72 14.57 -3.92 14.82
C ALA A 72 16.06 -3.94 15.21
N ALA A 73 16.84 -2.97 14.72
CA ALA A 73 18.26 -2.84 15.08
C ALA A 73 18.48 -2.63 16.59
N ALA A 74 17.62 -1.83 17.24
CA ALA A 74 17.68 -1.64 18.68
C ALA A 74 17.29 -2.90 19.47
N ALA A 75 16.44 -3.77 18.92
CA ALA A 75 16.10 -5.05 19.52
C ALA A 75 17.27 -6.04 19.40
N GLU A 76 17.96 -6.05 18.26
CA GLU A 76 19.15 -6.86 18.01
C GLU A 76 20.27 -6.53 19.02
N GLU A 77 20.59 -5.25 19.23
CA GLU A 77 21.59 -4.80 20.22
C GLU A 77 21.27 -5.29 21.65
N LYS A 78 19.98 -5.25 22.03
CA LYS A 78 19.53 -5.73 23.35
C LYS A 78 19.65 -7.24 23.48
N LEU A 79 19.40 -7.99 22.41
CA LEU A 79 19.54 -9.44 22.41
C LEU A 79 21.02 -9.87 22.45
N GLU A 80 21.91 -9.09 21.83
CA GLU A 80 23.35 -9.31 21.97
C GLU A 80 23.82 -9.09 23.42
N THR A 81 23.35 -8.02 24.07
CA THR A 81 23.58 -7.80 25.51
C THR A 81 23.01 -8.94 26.38
N LEU A 82 21.84 -9.47 26.01
CA LEU A 82 21.25 -10.62 26.70
C LEU A 82 22.12 -11.87 26.54
N ARG A 83 22.67 -12.14 25.36
CA ARG A 83 23.59 -13.27 25.13
C ARG A 83 24.85 -13.17 25.99
N GLU A 84 25.42 -11.96 26.12
CA GLU A 84 26.56 -11.73 27.02
C GLU A 84 26.20 -12.04 28.47
N THR A 85 25.03 -11.57 28.93
CA THR A 85 24.54 -11.80 30.30
C THR A 85 24.29 -13.28 30.55
N VAL A 86 23.68 -13.99 29.59
CA VAL A 86 23.44 -15.44 29.65
C VAL A 86 24.75 -16.20 29.77
N THR A 87 25.78 -15.80 29.02
CA THR A 87 27.13 -16.41 29.10
C THR A 87 27.76 -16.21 30.47
N GLU A 88 27.63 -15.01 31.05
CA GLU A 88 28.13 -14.74 32.42
C GLU A 88 27.41 -15.59 33.48
N ILE A 89 26.10 -15.81 33.32
CA ILE A 89 25.35 -16.70 34.21
C ILE A 89 25.84 -18.13 34.07
N ASP A 90 26.10 -18.62 32.86
CA ASP A 90 26.61 -19.96 32.60
C ASP A 90 27.94 -20.21 33.34
N ASP A 91 28.86 -19.24 33.29
CA ASP A 91 30.13 -19.27 34.03
C ASP A 91 29.91 -19.33 35.56
N ILE A 92 28.94 -18.56 36.08
CA ILE A 92 28.59 -18.57 37.51
C ILE A 92 28.01 -19.92 37.92
N VAL A 93 27.13 -20.51 37.11
CA VAL A 93 26.51 -21.80 37.43
C VAL A 93 27.55 -22.91 37.40
N GLY A 94 28.48 -22.90 36.43
CA GLY A 94 29.63 -23.79 36.42
C GLY A 94 30.46 -23.71 37.70
N MET A 95 30.75 -22.48 38.18
CA MET A 95 31.45 -22.27 39.45
C MET A 95 30.65 -22.78 40.65
N LEU A 96 29.32 -22.60 40.68
CA LEU A 96 28.47 -23.12 41.75
C LEU A 96 28.48 -24.64 41.80
N ASN A 97 28.45 -25.30 40.64
CA ASN A 97 28.60 -26.75 40.54
C ASN A 97 29.95 -27.22 41.09
N GLU A 98 31.05 -26.56 40.74
CA GLU A 98 32.38 -26.87 41.30
C GLU A 98 32.44 -26.68 42.83
N ILE A 99 31.85 -25.60 43.36
CA ILE A 99 31.80 -25.32 44.81
C ILE A 99 30.98 -26.40 45.52
N ALA A 100 29.83 -26.78 44.96
CA ALA A 100 28.96 -27.78 45.54
C ALA A 100 29.64 -29.18 45.52
N ASP A 101 30.32 -29.55 44.44
CA ASP A 101 31.14 -30.78 44.37
C ASP A 101 32.26 -30.80 45.42
N GLN A 102 33.00 -29.69 45.57
CA GLN A 102 34.04 -29.58 46.59
C GLN A 102 33.47 -29.68 48.00
N THR A 103 32.32 -29.04 48.24
CA THR A 103 31.63 -29.08 49.54
C THR A 103 31.14 -30.50 49.86
N ASN A 104 30.56 -31.19 48.88
CA ASN A 104 30.15 -32.59 49.00
C ASN A 104 31.34 -33.49 49.33
N MET A 105 32.47 -33.32 48.63
CA MET A 105 33.71 -34.06 48.90
C MET A 105 34.29 -33.78 50.30
N LEU A 106 34.25 -32.53 50.75
CA LEU A 106 34.68 -32.14 52.10
C LEU A 106 33.77 -32.76 53.18
N ALA A 107 32.47 -32.72 52.97
CA ALA A 107 31.47 -33.33 53.85
C ALA A 107 31.66 -34.85 53.94
N LEU A 108 31.87 -35.53 52.81
CA LEU A 108 32.15 -36.97 52.78
C LEU A 108 33.42 -37.31 53.58
N ASN A 109 34.51 -36.56 53.39
CA ASN A 109 35.73 -36.75 54.17
C ASN A 109 35.52 -36.53 55.67
N ALA A 110 34.68 -35.56 56.05
CA ALA A 110 34.33 -35.30 57.44
C ALA A 110 33.47 -36.44 58.05
N SER A 111 32.48 -36.97 57.31
CA SER A 111 31.68 -38.13 57.75
C SER A 111 32.57 -39.37 57.96
N ILE A 112 33.56 -39.61 57.08
CA ILE A 112 34.52 -40.71 57.22
C ILE A 112 35.37 -40.55 58.49
N GLU A 113 35.92 -39.37 58.73
CA GLU A 113 36.76 -39.13 59.91
C GLU A 113 35.93 -39.17 61.20
N ALA A 114 34.68 -38.66 61.18
CA ALA A 114 33.76 -38.76 62.31
C ALA A 114 33.45 -40.23 62.68
N ALA A 115 33.27 -41.11 61.69
CA ALA A 115 33.09 -42.54 61.91
C ALA A 115 34.35 -43.21 62.51
N ARG A 116 35.53 -42.70 62.19
CA ARG A 116 36.83 -43.23 62.67
C ARG A 116 37.07 -42.97 64.16
N VAL A 117 36.58 -41.86 64.70
CA VAL A 117 36.71 -41.50 66.13
C VAL A 117 35.63 -42.13 67.03
N GLY A 118 34.67 -42.87 66.45
CA GLY A 118 33.64 -43.61 67.19
C GLY A 118 32.62 -42.69 67.90
N GLU A 119 32.22 -43.00 69.14
CA GLU A 119 31.18 -42.25 69.87
C GLU A 119 31.47 -40.74 69.99
N ALA A 120 32.75 -40.36 70.10
CA ALA A 120 33.17 -38.96 70.21
C ALA A 120 32.91 -38.15 68.93
N GLY A 121 32.77 -38.81 67.78
CA GLY A 121 32.50 -38.18 66.48
C GLY A 121 31.01 -38.10 66.10
N SER A 122 30.10 -38.66 66.89
CA SER A 122 28.68 -38.79 66.55
C SER A 122 27.99 -37.46 66.19
N GLY A 123 28.26 -36.39 66.93
CA GLY A 123 27.73 -35.05 66.62
C GLY A 123 28.32 -34.44 65.34
N PHE A 124 29.60 -34.74 65.04
CA PHE A 124 30.24 -34.29 63.80
C PHE A 124 29.73 -35.05 62.57
N ALA A 125 29.38 -36.34 62.72
CA ALA A 125 28.80 -37.13 61.64
C ALA A 125 27.46 -36.54 61.18
N VAL A 126 26.59 -36.14 62.12
CA VAL A 126 25.28 -35.52 61.80
C VAL A 126 25.47 -34.21 61.03
N VAL A 127 26.43 -33.37 61.43
CA VAL A 127 26.72 -32.11 60.72
C VAL A 127 27.28 -32.39 59.33
N ALA A 128 28.18 -33.36 59.20
CA ALA A 128 28.78 -33.70 57.92
C ALA A 128 27.72 -34.24 56.92
N ASP A 129 26.78 -35.07 57.38
CA ASP A 129 25.68 -35.55 56.54
C ASP A 129 24.73 -34.40 56.13
N GLU A 130 24.42 -33.46 57.03
CA GLU A 130 23.61 -32.28 56.68
C GLU A 130 24.31 -31.38 55.64
N VAL A 131 25.62 -31.17 55.77
CA VAL A 131 26.41 -30.40 54.79
C VAL A 131 26.45 -31.12 53.44
N LYS A 132 26.52 -32.45 53.45
CA LYS A 132 26.46 -33.29 52.26
C LYS A 132 25.12 -33.12 51.53
N ASP A 133 24.01 -33.22 52.26
CA ASP A 133 22.66 -33.06 51.71
C ASP A 133 22.43 -31.63 51.16
N LEU A 134 22.99 -30.60 51.81
CA LEU A 134 22.94 -29.22 51.31
C LEU A 134 23.77 -29.04 50.02
N ALA A 135 24.91 -29.71 49.91
CA ALA A 135 25.74 -29.67 48.72
C ALA A 135 25.06 -30.36 47.53
N GLU A 136 24.44 -31.53 47.75
CA GLU A 136 23.66 -32.23 46.71
C GLU A 136 22.46 -31.40 46.24
N GLN A 137 21.73 -30.76 47.18
CA GLN A 137 20.65 -29.83 46.83
C GLN A 137 21.16 -28.61 46.03
N ALA A 138 22.34 -28.08 46.36
CA ALA A 138 22.92 -26.97 45.62
C ALA A 138 23.25 -27.35 44.17
N GLN A 139 23.76 -28.57 43.92
CA GLN A 139 23.99 -29.09 42.56
C GLN A 139 22.70 -29.26 41.77
N GLU A 140 21.66 -29.81 42.41
CA GLU A 140 20.35 -29.97 41.77
C GLU A 140 19.80 -28.61 41.33
N ARG A 141 19.89 -27.60 42.20
CA ARG A 141 19.50 -26.22 41.88
C ARG A 141 20.35 -25.60 40.77
N ALA A 142 21.66 -25.81 40.78
CA ALA A 142 22.55 -25.33 39.72
C ALA A 142 22.15 -25.94 38.35
N THR A 143 21.85 -27.24 38.32
CA THR A 143 21.37 -27.94 37.12
C THR A 143 20.03 -27.37 36.62
N GLU A 144 19.10 -27.05 37.53
CA GLU A 144 17.83 -26.39 37.16
C GLU A 144 18.06 -25.00 36.54
N ILE A 145 19.04 -24.25 37.04
CA ILE A 145 19.40 -22.93 36.50
C ILE A 145 20.03 -23.10 35.11
N GLU A 146 20.98 -24.02 34.92
CA GLU A 146 21.57 -24.36 33.61
C GLU A 146 20.49 -24.63 32.55
N ALA A 147 19.49 -25.45 32.87
CA ALA A 147 18.39 -25.73 31.95
C ALA A 147 17.57 -24.47 31.59
N THR A 148 17.34 -23.59 32.56
CA THR A 148 16.63 -22.32 32.34
C THR A 148 17.44 -21.36 31.47
N VAL A 149 18.75 -21.28 31.69
CA VAL A 149 19.69 -20.44 30.93
C VAL A 149 19.73 -20.88 29.46
N GLU A 150 19.76 -22.19 29.20
CA GLU A 150 19.72 -22.73 27.84
C GLU A 150 18.39 -22.42 27.13
N GLU A 151 17.25 -22.47 27.83
CA GLU A 151 15.96 -22.08 27.26
C GLU A 151 15.91 -20.59 26.90
N VAL A 152 16.46 -19.72 27.77
CA VAL A 152 16.58 -18.27 27.52
C VAL A 152 17.48 -18.02 26.30
N ARG A 153 18.60 -18.72 26.21
CA ARG A 153 19.52 -18.63 25.06
C ARG A 153 18.83 -19.03 23.75
N SER A 154 18.17 -20.18 23.73
CA SER A 154 17.42 -20.64 22.56
C SER A 154 16.36 -19.63 22.13
N THR A 155 15.62 -19.06 23.10
CA THR A 155 14.60 -18.04 22.81
C THR A 155 15.22 -16.77 22.23
N ALA A 156 16.38 -16.34 22.74
CA ALA A 156 17.10 -15.19 22.22
C ALA A 156 17.58 -15.40 20.78
N ASP A 157 18.11 -16.60 20.47
CA ASP A 157 18.54 -16.97 19.13
C ASP A 157 17.37 -16.99 18.14
N GLU A 158 16.24 -17.63 18.51
CA GLU A 158 15.02 -17.62 17.69
C GLU A 158 14.48 -16.20 17.45
N THR A 159 14.60 -15.31 18.44
CA THR A 159 14.15 -13.92 18.29
C THR A 159 15.03 -13.15 17.31
N ILE A 160 16.33 -13.44 17.25
CA ILE A 160 17.24 -12.82 16.28
C ILE A 160 16.92 -13.26 14.85
N ASP A 161 16.68 -14.55 14.62
CA ASP A 161 16.25 -15.05 13.30
C ASP A 161 14.94 -14.37 12.83
N GLN A 162 14.03 -14.09 13.76
CA GLN A 162 12.81 -13.33 13.47
C GLN A 162 13.10 -11.86 13.11
N ILE A 163 14.06 -11.22 13.77
CA ILE A 163 14.49 -9.85 13.46
C ILE A 163 15.12 -9.78 12.06
N GLU A 164 15.96 -10.72 11.67
CA GLU A 164 16.53 -10.79 10.30
C GLU A 164 15.42 -10.93 9.24
N THR A 165 14.38 -11.72 9.56
CA THR A 165 13.20 -11.85 8.70
C THR A 165 12.44 -10.52 8.60
N VAL A 166 12.29 -9.78 9.71
CA VAL A 166 11.68 -8.46 9.71
C VAL A 166 12.49 -7.49 8.84
N ASP A 167 13.82 -7.47 8.98
CA ASP A 167 14.71 -6.61 8.20
C ASP A 167 14.52 -6.82 6.69
N THR A 168 14.61 -8.08 6.24
CA THR A 168 14.38 -8.46 4.83
C THR A 168 12.99 -8.02 4.32
N ARG A 169 11.96 -8.18 5.15
CA ARG A 169 10.59 -7.79 4.79
C ARG A 169 10.43 -6.28 4.72
N THR A 170 11.07 -5.53 5.61
CA THR A 170 11.04 -4.07 5.60
C THR A 170 11.79 -3.50 4.40
N ASP A 171 12.90 -4.11 3.97
CA ASP A 171 13.58 -3.75 2.70
C ASP A 171 12.67 -3.95 1.49
N THR A 172 12.00 -5.10 1.42
CA THR A 172 11.07 -5.40 0.32
C THR A 172 9.88 -4.43 0.33
N ALA A 173 9.38 -4.08 1.51
CA ALA A 173 8.30 -3.11 1.66
C ALA A 173 8.73 -1.71 1.19
N ALA A 174 9.91 -1.25 1.59
CA ALA A 174 10.45 0.05 1.17
C ALA A 174 10.58 0.16 -0.36
N ALA A 175 11.09 -0.89 -1.01
CA ALA A 175 11.17 -0.97 -2.47
C ALA A 175 9.79 -0.91 -3.12
N SER A 176 8.84 -1.73 -2.63
CA SER A 176 7.47 -1.76 -3.17
C SER A 176 6.74 -0.42 -3.01
N ILE A 177 6.98 0.29 -1.90
CA ILE A 177 6.42 1.62 -1.65
C ILE A 177 7.03 2.64 -2.63
N THR A 178 8.31 2.53 -2.94
CA THR A 178 8.99 3.41 -3.91
C THR A 178 8.39 3.21 -5.30
N ASP A 179 8.23 1.96 -5.75
CA ASP A 179 7.59 1.65 -7.02
C ASP A 179 6.14 2.17 -7.08
N ALA A 180 5.39 2.03 -5.97
CA ALA A 180 4.04 2.57 -5.88
C ALA A 180 3.98 4.10 -5.99
N VAL A 181 4.97 4.82 -5.43
CA VAL A 181 5.08 6.28 -5.58
C VAL A 181 5.32 6.65 -7.05
N ASP A 182 6.20 5.95 -7.75
CA ASP A 182 6.49 6.18 -9.16
C ASP A 182 5.26 5.92 -10.05
N ASP A 183 4.53 4.83 -9.79
CA ASP A 183 3.27 4.52 -10.49
C ASP A 183 2.21 5.61 -10.26
N LEU A 184 2.10 6.12 -9.02
CA LEU A 184 1.17 7.19 -8.68
C LEU A 184 1.52 8.52 -9.36
N ASP A 185 2.81 8.85 -9.49
CA ASP A 185 3.25 10.01 -10.27
C ASP A 185 2.89 9.83 -11.75
N GLY A 186 3.04 8.62 -12.31
CA GLY A 186 2.60 8.28 -13.66
C GLY A 186 1.08 8.42 -13.88
N ILE A 187 0.28 8.07 -12.88
CA ILE A 187 -1.19 8.25 -12.89
C ILE A 187 -1.55 9.73 -12.87
N ALA A 188 -0.94 10.53 -11.99
CA ALA A 188 -1.18 11.96 -11.89
C ALA A 188 -0.86 12.67 -13.23
N ASP A 189 0.30 12.35 -13.81
CA ASP A 189 0.72 12.84 -15.13
C ASP A 189 -0.29 12.49 -16.24
N SER A 190 -0.78 11.25 -16.23
CA SER A 190 -1.74 10.77 -17.24
C SER A 190 -3.09 11.47 -17.08
N ALA A 191 -3.51 11.76 -15.85
CA ALA A 191 -4.72 12.53 -15.57
C ALA A 191 -4.60 13.98 -16.08
N VAL A 192 -3.46 14.63 -15.87
CA VAL A 192 -3.19 15.98 -16.42
C VAL A 192 -3.26 15.97 -17.95
N ARG A 193 -2.59 15.04 -18.62
CA ARG A 193 -2.64 14.92 -20.09
C ARG A 193 -4.06 14.64 -20.60
N THR A 194 -4.86 13.89 -19.84
CA THR A 194 -6.26 13.61 -20.20
C THR A 194 -7.09 14.88 -20.11
N SER A 195 -6.91 15.69 -19.05
CA SER A 195 -7.55 17.00 -18.91
C SER A 195 -7.21 17.94 -20.07
N GLU A 196 -5.94 18.03 -20.46
CA GLU A 196 -5.50 18.83 -21.62
C GLU A 196 -6.17 18.38 -22.94
N ASN A 197 -6.26 17.07 -23.17
CA ASN A 197 -6.93 16.53 -24.35
C ASN A 197 -8.44 16.83 -24.34
N VAL A 198 -9.07 16.78 -23.17
CA VAL A 198 -10.49 17.10 -23.00
C VAL A 198 -10.76 18.59 -23.22
N ASP A 199 -9.85 19.47 -22.82
CA ASP A 199 -9.94 20.90 -23.13
C ASP A 199 -9.89 21.15 -24.65
N GLN A 200 -9.03 20.44 -25.38
CA GLN A 200 -8.98 20.51 -26.85
C GLN A 200 -10.25 19.97 -27.52
N VAL A 201 -10.83 18.89 -26.97
CA VAL A 201 -12.14 18.38 -27.43
C VAL A 201 -13.21 19.45 -27.21
N THR A 202 -13.25 20.09 -26.04
CA THR A 202 -14.21 21.14 -25.72
C THR A 202 -14.11 22.32 -26.68
N GLU A 203 -12.89 22.79 -26.99
CA GLU A 203 -12.65 23.84 -27.97
C GLU A 203 -13.17 23.46 -29.38
N THR A 204 -12.88 22.23 -29.81
CA THR A 204 -13.32 21.71 -31.12
C THR A 204 -14.84 21.55 -31.17
N THR A 205 -15.47 21.07 -30.10
CA THR A 205 -16.92 20.94 -29.98
C THR A 205 -17.61 22.29 -30.04
N GLN A 206 -17.05 23.31 -29.38
CA GLN A 206 -17.57 24.68 -29.46
C GLN A 206 -17.48 25.24 -30.89
N ALA A 207 -16.33 25.03 -31.56
CA ALA A 207 -16.18 25.44 -32.96
C ALA A 207 -17.16 24.72 -33.89
N TYR A 208 -17.48 23.45 -33.65
CA TYR A 208 -18.54 22.75 -34.39
C TYR A 208 -19.93 23.31 -34.08
N ALA A 209 -20.20 23.71 -32.85
CA ALA A 209 -21.49 24.30 -32.47
C ALA A 209 -21.74 25.60 -33.24
N ASP A 210 -20.71 26.46 -33.30
CA ASP A 210 -20.76 27.73 -34.03
C ASP A 210 -20.98 27.49 -35.54
N ASN A 211 -20.26 26.53 -36.13
CA ASN A 211 -20.45 26.16 -37.54
C ASN A 211 -21.84 25.58 -37.84
N LEU A 212 -22.41 24.78 -36.92
CA LEU A 212 -23.78 24.27 -37.09
C LEU A 212 -24.81 25.39 -37.03
N ASP A 213 -24.63 26.39 -36.17
CA ASP A 213 -25.54 27.55 -36.11
C ASP A 213 -25.50 28.36 -37.43
N ASP A 214 -24.32 28.54 -38.02
CA ASP A 214 -24.17 29.19 -39.33
C ASP A 214 -24.85 28.38 -40.44
N ILE A 215 -24.64 27.05 -40.50
CA ILE A 215 -25.30 26.18 -41.47
C ILE A 215 -26.83 26.19 -41.27
N ALA A 216 -27.31 26.17 -40.03
CA ALA A 216 -28.73 26.22 -39.74
C ALA A 216 -29.37 27.52 -40.28
N ARG A 217 -28.69 28.66 -40.12
CA ARG A 217 -29.13 29.95 -40.70
C ARG A 217 -29.17 29.90 -42.22
N ASP A 218 -28.11 29.38 -42.86
CA ASP A 218 -28.05 29.23 -44.32
C ASP A 218 -29.17 28.34 -44.87
N VAL A 219 -29.51 27.26 -44.16
CA VAL A 219 -30.62 26.36 -44.51
C VAL A 219 -31.97 27.06 -44.37
N ILE A 220 -32.19 27.82 -43.29
CA ILE A 220 -33.42 28.61 -43.10
C ILE A 220 -33.58 29.64 -44.23
N ASP A 221 -32.51 30.32 -44.61
CA ASP A 221 -32.50 31.29 -45.70
C ASP A 221 -32.76 30.60 -47.05
N ALA A 222 -32.17 29.43 -47.29
CA ALA A 222 -32.40 28.64 -48.50
C ALA A 222 -33.85 28.12 -48.59
N ILE A 223 -34.47 27.70 -47.48
CA ILE A 223 -35.88 27.31 -47.42
C ILE A 223 -36.76 28.51 -47.79
N SER A 224 -36.47 29.68 -47.23
CA SER A 224 -37.21 30.92 -47.51
C SER A 224 -37.14 31.29 -48.99
N GLN A 225 -35.94 31.24 -49.58
CA GLN A 225 -35.73 31.47 -51.01
C GLN A 225 -36.43 30.43 -51.90
N ALA A 226 -36.41 29.15 -51.50
CA ALA A 226 -37.08 28.08 -52.24
C ALA A 226 -38.61 28.26 -52.25
N ASN A 227 -39.19 28.69 -51.12
CA ASN A 227 -40.61 29.00 -51.02
C ASN A 227 -40.99 30.21 -51.90
N GLU A 228 -40.23 31.31 -51.84
CA GLU A 228 -40.47 32.49 -52.69
C GLU A 228 -40.37 32.15 -54.19
N LEU A 229 -39.37 31.34 -54.58
CA LEU A 229 -39.23 30.89 -55.96
C LEU A 229 -40.41 30.02 -56.40
N ASN A 230 -40.91 29.15 -55.51
CA ASN A 230 -42.06 28.32 -55.79
C ASN A 230 -43.33 29.17 -56.01
N ASP A 231 -43.58 30.15 -55.15
CA ASP A 231 -44.72 31.08 -55.28
C ASP A 231 -44.66 31.86 -56.61
N ARG A 232 -43.49 32.40 -56.96
CA ARG A 232 -43.29 33.11 -58.24
C ARG A 232 -43.45 32.20 -59.46
N THR A 233 -43.11 30.93 -59.34
CA THR A 233 -43.27 29.94 -60.43
C THR A 233 -44.75 29.58 -60.62
N ASP A 234 -45.49 29.45 -59.54
CA ASP A 234 -46.93 29.22 -59.56
C ASP A 234 -47.66 30.43 -60.18
N GLU A 235 -47.30 31.67 -59.78
CA GLU A 235 -47.80 32.92 -60.39
C GLU A 235 -47.50 33.02 -61.89
N ALA A 236 -46.26 32.71 -62.31
CA ALA A 236 -45.82 32.84 -63.70
C ALA A 236 -46.44 31.78 -64.64
N THR A 237 -46.85 30.63 -64.10
CA THR A 237 -47.47 29.55 -64.89
C THR A 237 -48.99 29.66 -64.99
N GLY A 238 -49.59 30.72 -64.42
CA GLY A 238 -51.01 31.01 -64.57
C GLY A 238 -51.90 30.00 -63.85
N ARG A 239 -51.57 29.69 -62.59
CA ARG A 239 -52.49 29.10 -61.62
C ARG A 239 -52.63 30.01 -60.41
#